data_AF-A0A3M1BY19-F1
#
_entry.id   AF-A0A3M1BY19-F1
#
_cell.length_a   1.000
_cell.length_b   1.000
_cell.length_c   1.000
_cell.angle_alpha   90.00
_cell.angle_beta   90.00
_cell.angle_gamma   90.00
#
_symmetry.space_group_name_H-M   'P 1'
#
loop_
_entity.id
_entity.type
_entity.pdbx_description
1 polymer ?
#
loop_
_entity_poly.entity_id
_entity_poly.type
_entity_poly.pdbx_seq_one_letter_code
_entity_poly.pdbx_strand_id
1 'polypeptide(L)'
;MNIGEIIEDLETRRKVFHLFALLLWLVPLGFFPAWLSFLLFLGVLGVNLLTVMKAWKDRFRLYYQLVYRLEREKNLSKPGIQALWANLGIFLVFILFGREPAIVSVVVLAVGDAFASIVGIRYGRRRIGERSLEGTLAFFLSSFLVLLPFVEMWKALVVSFL
;
A
#
# COMPACT_ATOMS: atom_id res chain seq x y z
N MET A 1 -20.48 -18.26 7.90
CA MET A 1 -19.82 -17.67 6.72
C MET A 1 -19.43 -18.78 5.77
N ASN A 2 -19.75 -18.64 4.48
CA ASN A 2 -19.23 -19.50 3.43
C ASN A 2 -17.72 -19.19 3.20
N ILE A 3 -16.95 -20.15 2.68
CA ILE A 3 -15.51 -20.01 2.40
C ILE A 3 -15.20 -18.75 1.58
N GLY A 4 -16.07 -18.39 0.62
CA GLY A 4 -15.94 -17.16 -0.16
C GLY A 4 -15.99 -15.88 0.68
N GLU A 5 -16.89 -15.80 1.66
CA GLU A 5 -17.02 -14.64 2.55
C GLU A 5 -15.82 -14.50 3.49
N ILE A 6 -15.23 -15.62 3.92
CA ILE A 6 -14.01 -15.64 4.76
C ILE A 6 -12.83 -15.05 3.98
N ILE A 7 -12.67 -15.47 2.72
CA ILE A 7 -11.59 -14.99 1.86
C ILE A 7 -11.75 -13.49 1.57
N GLU A 8 -12.98 -13.05 1.31
CA GLU A 8 -13.29 -11.64 1.09
C GLU A 8 -13.01 -10.76 2.32
N ASP A 9 -13.42 -11.21 3.51
CA ASP A 9 -13.15 -10.49 4.77
C ASP A 9 -11.65 -10.36 5.03
N LEU A 10 -10.89 -11.44 4.86
CA LEU A 10 -9.43 -11.43 5.03
C LEU A 10 -8.75 -10.47 4.06
N GLU A 11 -9.13 -10.48 2.78
CA GLU A 11 -8.57 -9.56 1.80
C GLU A 11 -8.93 -8.10 2.09
N THR A 12 -10.17 -7.84 2.53
CA THR A 12 -10.60 -6.50 2.95
C THR A 12 -9.77 -6.00 4.13
N ARG A 13 -9.59 -6.84 5.17
CA ARG A 13 -8.76 -6.50 6.33
C ARG A 13 -7.31 -6.20 5.95
N ARG A 14 -6.74 -6.96 5.01
CA ARG A 14 -5.39 -6.70 4.48
C ARG A 14 -5.31 -5.33 3.80
N LYS A 15 -6.28 -5.00 2.95
CA LYS A 15 -6.32 -3.70 2.24
C LYS A 15 -6.54 -2.53 3.17
N VAL A 16 -7.36 -2.69 4.21
CA VAL A 16 -7.52 -1.69 5.28
C VAL A 16 -6.20 -1.48 6.03
N PHE A 17 -5.50 -2.55 6.41
CA PHE A 17 -4.19 -2.43 7.04
C PHE A 17 -3.17 -1.74 6.11
N HIS A 18 -3.14 -2.12 4.84
CA HIS A 18 -2.27 -1.50 3.83
C HIS A 18 -2.55 0.00 3.67
N LEU A 19 -3.83 0.38 3.54
CA LEU A 19 -4.29 1.77 3.46
C LEU A 19 -3.76 2.59 4.65
N PHE A 20 -4.03 2.14 5.88
CA PHE A 20 -3.58 2.87 7.08
C PHE A 20 -2.05 2.91 7.21
N ALA A 21 -1.38 1.79 6.95
CA ALA A 21 0.08 1.71 7.05
C ALA A 21 0.78 2.66 6.06
N LEU A 22 0.25 2.80 4.84
CA LEU A 22 0.80 3.73 3.85
C LEU A 22 0.44 5.18 4.16
N LEU A 23 -0.81 5.48 4.51
CA LEU A 23 -1.23 6.85 4.84
C LEU A 23 -0.48 7.42 6.05
N LEU A 24 0.08 6.57 6.92
CA LEU A 24 0.94 7.01 8.01
C LEU A 24 2.20 7.76 7.52
N TRP A 25 2.68 7.50 6.29
CA TRP A 25 3.79 8.24 5.69
C TRP A 25 3.50 9.71 5.43
N LEU A 26 2.23 10.13 5.38
CA LEU A 26 1.88 11.54 5.22
C LEU A 26 2.39 12.40 6.37
N VAL A 27 2.52 11.84 7.58
CA VAL A 27 3.02 12.56 8.75
C VAL A 27 4.50 12.93 8.60
N PRO A 28 5.45 11.99 8.45
CA PRO A 28 6.86 12.34 8.29
C PRO A 28 7.15 13.05 6.96
N LEU A 29 6.38 12.81 5.89
CA LEU A 29 6.59 13.51 4.61
C LEU A 29 6.11 14.97 4.67
N GLY A 30 5.01 15.24 5.37
CA GLY A 30 4.41 16.57 5.49
C GLY A 30 5.06 17.44 6.56
N PHE A 31 5.38 16.88 7.72
CA PHE A 31 5.72 17.69 8.90
C PHE A 31 7.19 17.61 9.34
N PHE A 32 7.93 16.56 8.98
CA PHE A 32 9.30 16.38 9.51
C PHE A 32 10.35 17.02 8.60
N PRO A 33 11.55 17.36 9.10
CA PRO A 33 12.68 17.76 8.25
C PRO A 33 13.21 16.57 7.43
N ALA A 34 13.81 16.85 6.27
CA ALA A 34 14.00 15.83 5.23
C ALA A 34 14.96 14.72 5.67
N TRP A 35 15.98 15.09 6.44
CA TRP A 35 16.91 14.15 7.05
C TRP A 35 16.22 13.20 8.03
N LEU A 36 15.23 13.67 8.79
CA LEU A 36 14.50 12.82 9.74
C LEU A 36 13.57 11.85 9.00
N SER A 37 12.84 12.33 7.99
CA SER A 37 12.02 11.47 7.12
C SER A 37 12.88 10.40 6.43
N PHE A 38 14.07 10.78 5.96
CA PHE A 38 15.05 9.85 5.37
C PHE A 38 15.51 8.77 6.35
N LEU A 39 15.90 9.15 7.59
CA LEU A 39 16.28 8.20 8.63
C LEU A 39 15.13 7.25 9.00
N LEU A 40 13.90 7.76 9.05
CA LEU A 40 12.71 6.94 9.28
C LEU A 40 12.49 5.93 8.15
N PHE A 41 12.66 6.32 6.88
CA PHE A 41 12.62 5.38 5.76
C PHE A 41 13.66 4.28 5.91
N LEU A 42 14.90 4.61 6.22
CA LEU A 42 15.95 3.61 6.44
C LEU A 42 15.61 2.67 7.59
N GLY A 43 15.08 3.20 8.69
CA GLY A 43 14.63 2.39 9.83
C GLY A 43 13.50 1.42 9.44
N VAL A 44 12.46 1.92 8.77
CA VAL A 44 11.32 1.10 8.31
C VAL A 44 11.78 0.04 7.31
N LEU A 45 12.60 0.41 6.32
CA LEU A 45 13.16 -0.52 5.34
C LEU A 45 14.04 -1.58 6.00
N GLY A 46 14.84 -1.20 6.99
CA GLY A 46 15.63 -2.13 7.80
C GLY A 46 14.74 -3.16 8.52
N VAL A 47 13.69 -2.70 9.21
CA VAL A 47 12.71 -3.59 9.86
C VAL A 47 11.99 -4.48 8.84
N ASN A 48 11.61 -3.95 7.68
CA ASN A 48 10.94 -4.69 6.61
C ASN A 48 11.87 -5.81 6.08
N LEU A 49 13.15 -5.49 5.84
CA LEU A 49 14.15 -6.45 5.39
C LEU A 49 14.38 -7.55 6.43
N LEU A 50 14.56 -7.19 7.70
CA LEU A 50 14.72 -8.15 8.79
C LEU A 50 13.50 -9.07 8.93
N THR A 51 12.30 -8.55 8.66
CA THR A 51 11.04 -9.31 8.66
C THR A 51 11.02 -10.35 7.54
N VAL A 52 11.37 -9.93 6.31
CA VAL A 52 11.49 -10.82 5.15
C VAL A 52 12.53 -11.92 5.39
N MET A 53 13.66 -11.56 6.00
CA MET A 53 14.75 -12.50 6.34
C MET A 53 14.44 -13.40 7.53
N LYS A 54 13.34 -13.15 8.26
CA LYS A 54 12.94 -13.89 9.48
C LYS A 54 13.99 -13.84 10.60
N ALA A 55 14.86 -12.83 10.58
CA ALA A 55 16.07 -12.78 11.42
C ALA A 55 15.76 -12.80 12.94
N TRP A 56 14.61 -12.27 13.34
CA TRP A 56 14.19 -12.17 14.75
C TRP A 56 12.83 -12.81 15.04
N LYS A 57 12.47 -13.84 14.28
CA LYS A 57 11.17 -14.49 14.39
C LYS A 57 10.85 -14.97 15.80
N ASP A 58 11.82 -15.58 16.49
CA ASP A 58 11.60 -16.14 17.82
C ASP A 58 11.58 -15.06 18.90
N ARG A 59 12.38 -13.99 18.74
CA ARG A 59 12.42 -12.88 19.69
C ARG A 59 11.15 -12.01 19.65
N PHE A 60 10.59 -11.79 18.46
CA PHE A 60 9.40 -10.97 18.26
C PHE A 60 8.20 -11.80 17.79
N ARG A 61 7.90 -12.87 18.52
CA ARG A 61 6.88 -13.86 18.13
C ARG A 61 5.51 -13.24 17.88
N LEU A 62 5.05 -12.28 18.70
CA LEU A 62 3.75 -11.62 18.54
C LEU A 62 3.68 -10.77 17.26
N TYR A 63 4.74 -10.02 16.96
CA TYR A 63 4.85 -9.25 15.73
C TYR A 63 4.79 -10.16 14.49
N TYR A 64 5.58 -11.23 14.49
CA TYR A 64 5.55 -12.19 13.36
C TYR A 64 4.20 -12.88 13.23
N GLN A 65 3.53 -13.23 14.34
CA GLN A 65 2.16 -13.79 14.26
C GLN A 65 1.19 -12.82 13.59
N LEU A 66 1.27 -11.52 13.89
CA LEU A 66 0.45 -10.51 13.22
C LEU A 66 0.78 -10.43 11.72
N VAL A 67 2.06 -10.36 11.37
CA VAL A 67 2.51 -10.33 9.96
C VAL A 67 1.99 -11.55 9.21
N TYR A 68 2.14 -12.75 9.77
CA TYR A 68 1.68 -13.99 9.14
C TYR A 68 0.15 -14.04 8.96
N ARG A 69 -0.62 -13.49 9.91
CA ARG A 69 -2.09 -13.41 9.78
C ARG A 69 -2.53 -12.46 8.66
N LEU A 70 -1.74 -11.44 8.35
CA LEU A 70 -2.02 -10.45 7.32
C LEU A 70 -1.36 -10.78 5.98
N GLU A 71 -0.50 -11.79 5.91
CA GLU A 71 0.20 -12.17 4.69
C GLU A 71 -0.61 -13.16 3.85
N ARG A 72 -0.38 -13.18 2.53
CA ARG A 72 -0.97 -14.20 1.65
C ARG A 72 -0.18 -15.50 1.75
N GLU A 73 -0.85 -16.64 1.63
CA GLU A 73 -0.22 -17.97 1.72
C GLU A 73 0.99 -18.12 0.78
N LYS A 74 0.87 -17.62 -0.45
CA LYS A 74 1.96 -17.63 -1.44
C LYS A 74 3.23 -16.87 -1.03
N ASN A 75 3.13 -15.95 -0.06
CA ASN A 75 4.22 -15.10 0.40
C ASN A 75 4.79 -15.53 1.77
N LEU A 76 4.31 -16.61 2.39
CA LEU A 76 4.76 -17.05 3.72
C LEU A 76 6.27 -17.41 3.77
N SER A 77 6.87 -17.72 2.61
CA SER A 77 8.31 -17.90 2.46
C SER A 77 9.09 -16.60 2.73
N LYS A 78 8.52 -15.45 2.38
CA LYS A 78 9.06 -14.09 2.54
C LYS A 78 7.99 -13.15 3.12
N PRO A 79 7.68 -13.26 4.43
CA PRO A 79 6.60 -12.49 5.04
C PRO A 79 6.91 -11.00 5.03
N GLY A 80 5.91 -10.16 4.73
CA GLY A 80 6.06 -8.71 4.66
C GLY A 80 6.73 -8.20 3.38
N ILE A 81 7.00 -9.06 2.39
CA ILE A 81 7.69 -8.67 1.15
C ILE A 81 6.94 -7.56 0.40
N GLN A 82 5.60 -7.55 0.46
CA GLN A 82 4.78 -6.52 -0.17
C GLN A 82 4.98 -5.16 0.50
N ALA A 83 5.07 -5.12 1.83
CA ALA A 83 5.35 -3.89 2.57
C ALA A 83 6.76 -3.37 2.26
N LEU A 84 7.76 -4.26 2.13
CA LEU A 84 9.11 -3.88 1.74
C LEU A 84 9.11 -3.17 0.37
N TRP A 85 8.48 -3.76 -0.63
CA TRP A 85 8.40 -3.17 -1.97
C TRP A 85 7.64 -1.85 -2.00
N ALA A 86 6.51 -1.75 -1.29
CA ALA A 86 5.74 -0.52 -1.22
C ALA A 86 6.55 0.62 -0.57
N ASN A 87 7.17 0.36 0.59
CA ASN A 87 8.01 1.35 1.28
C ASN A 87 9.25 1.72 0.46
N LEU A 88 9.86 0.76 -0.24
CA LEU A 88 11.00 1.01 -1.10
C LEU A 88 10.62 1.90 -2.29
N GLY A 89 9.47 1.64 -2.92
CA GLY A 89 8.95 2.48 -4.01
C GLY A 89 8.73 3.92 -3.56
N ILE A 90 8.06 4.13 -2.42
CA ILE A 90 7.83 5.47 -1.86
C ILE A 90 9.16 6.15 -1.51
N PHE A 91 10.11 5.42 -0.92
CA PHE A 91 11.43 5.95 -0.60
C PHE A 91 12.21 6.39 -1.84
N LEU A 92 12.17 5.59 -2.92
CA LEU A 92 12.78 5.94 -4.19
C LEU A 92 12.16 7.21 -4.78
N VAL A 93 10.84 7.35 -4.73
CA VAL A 93 10.18 8.58 -5.17
C VAL A 93 10.62 9.78 -4.32
N PHE A 94 10.71 9.60 -3.00
CA PHE A 94 11.15 10.65 -2.09
C PHE A 94 12.58 11.15 -2.38
N ILE A 95 13.54 10.25 -2.62
CA ILE A 95 14.93 10.64 -2.89
C ILE A 95 15.13 11.19 -4.30
N LEU A 96 14.39 10.69 -5.30
CA LEU A 96 14.57 11.07 -6.71
C LEU A 96 13.80 12.34 -7.07
N PHE A 97 12.59 12.49 -6.53
CA PHE A 97 11.65 13.54 -6.94
C PHE A 97 11.20 14.44 -5.78
N GLY A 98 11.61 14.14 -4.54
CA GLY A 98 11.31 14.94 -3.37
C GLY A 98 9.97 14.60 -2.69
N ARG A 99 9.54 15.48 -1.79
CA ARG A 99 8.41 15.23 -0.88
C ARG A 99 7.06 15.18 -1.56
N GLU A 100 6.76 16.16 -2.39
CA GLU A 100 5.42 16.30 -2.99
C GLU A 100 5.08 15.08 -3.87
N PRO A 101 5.98 14.61 -4.77
CA PRO A 101 5.70 13.40 -5.55
C PRO A 101 5.60 12.15 -4.68
N ALA A 102 6.33 12.08 -3.57
CA ALA A 102 6.24 10.95 -2.63
C ALA A 102 4.87 10.94 -1.92
N ILE A 103 4.35 12.10 -1.51
CA ILE A 103 3.02 12.25 -0.93
C ILE A 103 1.95 11.81 -1.94
N VAL A 104 2.03 12.29 -3.18
CA VAL A 104 1.12 11.89 -4.27
C VAL A 104 1.15 10.37 -4.46
N SER A 105 2.35 9.78 -4.49
CA SER A 105 2.53 8.34 -4.66
C SER A 105 1.94 7.53 -3.50
N VAL A 106 2.10 7.99 -2.26
CA VAL A 106 1.50 7.38 -1.06
C VAL A 106 -0.02 7.38 -1.16
N VAL A 107 -0.61 8.53 -1.48
CA VAL A 107 -2.07 8.68 -1.52
C VAL A 107 -2.68 7.80 -2.61
N VAL A 108 -2.11 7.81 -3.82
CA VAL A 108 -2.57 6.98 -4.95
C VAL A 108 -2.42 5.50 -4.62
N LEU A 109 -1.25 5.09 -4.13
CA LEU A 109 -1.00 3.68 -3.80
C LEU A 109 -1.92 3.19 -2.68
N ALA A 110 -2.14 3.99 -1.64
CA ALA A 110 -2.97 3.59 -0.51
C ALA A 110 -4.46 3.54 -0.89
N VAL A 111 -4.99 4.63 -1.46
CA VAL A 111 -6.43 4.78 -1.72
C VAL A 111 -6.83 4.04 -2.99
N GLY A 112 -6.11 4.26 -4.09
CA GLY A 112 -6.41 3.64 -5.36
C GLY A 112 -6.40 2.11 -5.27
N ASP A 113 -5.33 1.51 -4.73
CA ASP A 113 -5.22 0.05 -4.62
C ASP A 113 -6.29 -0.55 -3.69
N ALA A 114 -6.64 0.14 -2.60
CA ALA A 114 -7.69 -0.29 -1.70
C ALA A 114 -9.06 -0.31 -2.39
N PHE A 115 -9.45 0.78 -3.06
CA PHE A 115 -10.73 0.85 -3.79
C PHE A 115 -10.77 -0.12 -4.96
N ALA A 116 -9.69 -0.24 -5.73
CA ALA A 116 -9.59 -1.17 -6.85
C ALA A 116 -9.84 -2.62 -6.40
N SER A 117 -9.23 -2.99 -5.27
CA SER A 117 -9.33 -4.34 -4.73
C SER A 117 -10.72 -4.59 -4.12
N ILE A 118 -11.22 -3.69 -3.26
CA ILE A 118 -12.52 -3.88 -2.58
C ILE A 118 -13.66 -3.91 -3.60
N VAL A 119 -13.69 -2.95 -4.54
CA VAL A 119 -14.70 -2.92 -5.60
C VAL A 119 -14.53 -4.11 -6.54
N GLY A 120 -13.28 -4.45 -6.88
CA GLY A 120 -13.00 -5.56 -7.77
C GLY A 120 -13.40 -6.93 -7.20
N ILE A 121 -13.33 -7.12 -5.88
CA ILE A 121 -13.77 -8.35 -5.21
C ILE A 121 -15.31 -8.39 -5.12
N ARG A 122 -15.95 -7.29 -4.71
CA ARG A 122 -17.40 -7.24 -4.46
C ARG A 122 -18.26 -7.13 -5.71
N TYR A 123 -17.80 -6.34 -6.68
CA TYR A 123 -18.59 -5.92 -7.85
C TYR A 123 -17.93 -6.26 -9.19
N GLY A 124 -16.73 -6.87 -9.18
CA GLY A 124 -15.96 -7.19 -10.37
C GLY A 124 -16.59 -8.31 -11.21
N ARG A 125 -17.48 -7.93 -12.13
CA ARG A 125 -18.18 -8.84 -13.05
C ARG A 125 -17.42 -9.03 -14.36
N ARG A 126 -16.86 -7.96 -14.91
CA ARG A 126 -16.15 -8.00 -16.21
C ARG A 126 -14.66 -8.05 -15.96
N ARG A 127 -14.03 -9.18 -16.26
CA ARG A 127 -12.60 -9.40 -15.98
C ARG A 127 -11.75 -9.37 -17.25
N ILE A 128 -10.60 -8.75 -17.14
CA ILE A 128 -9.49 -8.82 -18.10
C ILE A 128 -8.32 -9.46 -17.36
N GLY A 129 -8.10 -10.76 -17.60
CA GLY A 129 -7.16 -11.56 -16.81
C GLY A 129 -7.58 -11.65 -15.33
N GLU A 130 -6.67 -11.33 -14.42
CA GLU A 130 -6.92 -11.33 -12.97
C GLU A 130 -7.58 -10.04 -12.45
N ARG A 131 -7.71 -8.99 -13.28
CA ARG A 131 -8.25 -7.68 -12.89
C ARG A 131 -9.68 -7.51 -13.41
N SER A 132 -10.52 -6.82 -12.65
CA SER A 132 -11.87 -6.44 -13.10
C SER A 132 -11.88 -5.02 -13.65
N LEU A 133 -12.70 -4.78 -14.67
CA LEU A 133 -12.96 -3.44 -15.20
C LEU A 133 -13.54 -2.52 -14.14
N GLU A 134 -14.42 -3.05 -13.28
CA GLU A 134 -15.01 -2.31 -12.16
C GLU A 134 -13.94 -1.89 -11.14
N GLY A 135 -12.97 -2.78 -10.84
CA GLY A 135 -11.85 -2.46 -9.97
C GLY A 135 -10.91 -1.42 -10.59
N THR A 136 -10.60 -1.52 -11.88
CA THR A 136 -9.79 -0.51 -12.59
C THR A 136 -10.49 0.85 -12.61
N LEU A 137 -11.80 0.89 -12.86
CA LEU A 137 -12.56 2.14 -12.81
C LEU A 137 -12.59 2.73 -11.40
N ALA A 138 -12.71 1.89 -10.38
CA ALA A 138 -12.64 2.31 -8.98
C ALA A 138 -11.25 2.88 -8.63
N PHE A 139 -10.16 2.28 -9.11
CA PHE A 139 -8.81 2.85 -8.99
C PHE A 139 -8.78 4.26 -9.58
N PHE A 140 -9.17 4.40 -10.85
CA PHE A 140 -9.13 5.66 -11.57
C PHE A 140 -9.92 6.76 -10.84
N LEU A 141 -11.19 6.50 -10.51
CA LEU A 141 -12.04 7.49 -9.86
C LEU A 141 -11.55 7.86 -8.46
N SER A 142 -11.15 6.88 -7.65
CA SER A 142 -10.67 7.14 -6.29
C SER A 142 -9.35 7.90 -6.29
N SER A 143 -8.38 7.49 -7.13
CA SER A 143 -7.10 8.17 -7.31
C SER A 143 -7.28 9.59 -7.85
N PHE A 144 -8.16 9.79 -8.83
CA PHE A 144 -8.45 11.12 -9.38
C PHE A 144 -9.00 12.05 -8.30
N LEU A 145 -10.06 11.63 -7.59
CA LEU A 145 -10.73 12.45 -6.59
C LEU A 145 -9.82 12.79 -5.41
N VAL A 146 -9.02 11.83 -4.94
CA VAL A 146 -8.13 12.06 -3.80
C VAL A 146 -6.94 12.94 -4.16
N LEU A 147 -6.58 13.05 -5.44
CA LEU A 147 -5.47 13.89 -5.90
C LEU A 147 -5.84 15.36 -6.10
N LEU A 148 -7.13 15.69 -6.30
CA LEU A 148 -7.57 17.08 -6.53
C LEU A 148 -7.10 18.10 -5.47
N PRO A 149 -7.00 17.77 -4.17
CA PRO A 149 -6.48 18.70 -3.17
C PRO A 149 -4.96 18.91 -3.24
N PHE A 150 -4.22 18.02 -3.92
CA PHE A 150 -2.75 18.00 -3.92
C PHE A 150 -2.14 18.49 -5.23
N VAL A 151 -2.83 18.34 -6.36
CA VAL A 151 -2.32 18.69 -7.69
C VAL A 151 -3.41 19.30 -8.57
N GLU A 152 -3.00 20.03 -9.61
CA GLU A 152 -3.90 20.56 -10.63
C GLU A 152 -4.74 19.45 -11.30
N MET A 153 -5.97 19.79 -11.69
CA MET A 153 -6.95 18.88 -12.28
C MET A 153 -6.38 18.00 -13.41
N TRP A 154 -5.61 18.59 -14.33
CA TRP A 154 -5.05 17.85 -15.47
C TRP A 154 -3.94 16.88 -15.03
N LYS A 155 -3.13 17.25 -14.02
CA LYS A 155 -2.11 16.36 -13.44
C LYS A 155 -2.77 15.20 -12.72
N ALA A 156 -3.83 15.47 -11.93
CA ALA A 156 -4.61 14.44 -11.27
C ALA A 156 -5.19 13.45 -12.29
N LEU A 157 -5.74 13.95 -13.40
CA LEU A 157 -6.27 13.11 -14.48
C LEU A 157 -5.18 12.20 -15.06
N VAL A 158 -4.04 12.76 -15.46
CA VAL A 158 -2.92 11.99 -16.04
C VAL A 158 -2.40 10.93 -15.05
N VAL A 159 -2.16 11.30 -13.80
CA VAL A 159 -1.64 10.38 -12.78
C VAL A 159 -2.65 9.27 -12.48
N SER A 160 -3.95 9.56 -12.41
CA SER A 160 -4.97 8.56 -12.14
C SER A 160 -5.15 7.51 -13.26
N PHE A 161 -4.69 7.82 -14.47
CA PHE A 161 -4.70 6.91 -15.62
C PHE A 161 -3.49 5.97 -15.67
N LEU A 162 -2.41 6.29 -14.95
CA LEU A 162 -1.15 5.54 -14.90
C LEU A 162 -1.15 4.53 -13.74
#